data_AF-A0A935SMF2-F1
#
_entry.id   AF-A0A935SMF2-F1
#
_cell.length_a   1.000
_cell.length_b   1.000
_cell.length_c   1.000
_cell.angle_alpha   90.00
_cell.angle_beta   90.00
_cell.angle_gamma   90.00
#
_symmetry.space_group_name_H-M   'P 1'
#
loop_
_entity.id
_entity.type
_entity.pdbx_description
1 polymer ?
#
loop_
_entity_poly.entity_id
_entity_poly.type
_entity_poly.pdbx_seq_one_letter_code
_entity_poly.pdbx_strand_id
1 'polypeptide(L)'
;MKRLILVIAVATLFSCNNNENKTPATNIKDSVVTKKTNTDDNPTQEKILENEFKNFITVLTSKDKDKIKQLFKFPVADSILNIYLDYAHTISDAKGVITEEAFLKNFDKVCKFWMVDEFASSFKAMQLDSLSQGKEIFYEEPSDKIQPCYKHCSLIFKNDILHFTYGINRNPNFNNKVKPGNGEDENVCDETSIIWEFKFDGKKLVFIRQLAAG
;
A
#
# COMPACT_ATOMS: atom_id res chain seq x y z
N MET A 1 -6.57 37.20 -41.42
CA MET A 1 -5.67 36.71 -42.50
C MET A 1 -4.49 36.01 -41.86
N LYS A 2 -4.32 34.73 -42.19
CA LYS A 2 -3.28 33.82 -41.68
C LYS A 2 -1.90 34.35 -42.07
N ARG A 3 -0.96 34.42 -41.12
CA ARG A 3 0.48 34.45 -41.40
C ARG A 3 1.10 33.19 -40.83
N LEU A 4 1.80 32.50 -41.72
CA LEU A 4 2.48 31.21 -41.57
C LEU A 4 3.98 31.49 -41.36
N ILE A 5 4.71 30.47 -40.87
CA ILE A 5 6.19 30.28 -40.92
C ILE A 5 6.93 30.91 -39.72
N LEU A 6 7.81 30.24 -38.94
CA LEU A 6 8.94 29.36 -39.27
C LEU A 6 9.34 28.49 -38.05
N VAL A 7 9.76 27.24 -38.31
CA VAL A 7 10.41 26.31 -37.38
C VAL A 7 11.89 26.66 -37.22
N ILE A 8 12.44 26.64 -35.99
CA ILE A 8 13.87 26.37 -35.76
C ILE A 8 14.03 25.51 -34.50
N ALA A 9 14.49 24.27 -34.71
CA ALA A 9 15.11 23.43 -33.69
C ALA A 9 16.62 23.74 -33.63
N VAL A 10 17.18 23.88 -32.44
CA VAL A 10 18.63 23.78 -32.21
C VAL A 10 18.85 22.94 -30.96
N ALA A 11 19.36 21.74 -31.18
CA ALA A 11 20.02 20.93 -30.18
C ALA A 11 21.42 21.50 -29.92
N THR A 12 21.78 21.73 -28.66
CA THR A 12 23.17 21.91 -28.26
C THR A 12 23.55 20.83 -27.26
N LEU A 13 24.29 19.87 -27.78
CA LEU A 13 25.20 18.99 -27.05
C LEU A 13 26.27 19.86 -26.36
N PHE A 14 26.51 19.66 -25.08
CA PHE A 14 27.77 20.03 -24.46
C PHE A 14 28.49 18.77 -23.99
N SER A 15 29.64 18.57 -24.62
CA SER A 15 30.59 17.48 -24.49
C SER A 15 31.19 17.31 -23.10
N CYS A 16 31.49 16.06 -22.79
CA CYS A 16 32.59 15.64 -21.94
C CYS A 16 33.90 16.33 -22.34
N ASN A 17 34.69 16.76 -21.35
CA ASN A 17 36.09 17.06 -21.56
C ASN A 17 36.92 16.07 -20.74
N ASN A 18 37.68 15.24 -21.46
CA ASN A 18 38.74 14.40 -20.92
C ASN A 18 39.88 15.30 -20.43
N ASN A 19 40.63 14.84 -19.43
CA ASN A 19 42.05 15.12 -19.47
C ASN A 19 42.89 13.93 -19.04
N GLU A 20 43.96 13.78 -19.81
CA GLU A 20 44.74 12.59 -20.09
C GLU A 20 45.85 12.31 -19.06
N ASN A 21 46.16 11.01 -18.95
CA ASN A 21 47.50 10.40 -18.90
C ASN A 21 48.52 10.86 -17.84
N LYS A 22 48.90 9.90 -16.97
CA LYS A 22 50.28 9.38 -16.84
C LYS A 22 50.37 8.27 -15.78
N THR A 23 50.56 7.04 -16.23
CA THR A 23 51.30 6.01 -15.48
C THR A 23 52.80 6.18 -15.79
N PRO A 24 53.73 5.97 -14.83
CA PRO A 24 54.28 4.63 -14.69
C PRO A 24 54.72 4.20 -13.27
N ALA A 25 54.56 2.89 -13.03
CA ALA A 25 55.42 1.95 -12.31
C ALA A 25 55.85 2.19 -10.83
N THR A 26 55.24 1.39 -9.96
CA THR A 26 55.87 0.48 -8.96
C THR A 26 56.80 1.06 -7.88
N ASN A 27 56.32 1.08 -6.62
CA ASN A 27 56.98 0.35 -5.52
C ASN A 27 56.07 0.19 -4.28
N ILE A 28 56.27 -0.94 -3.63
CA ILE A 28 55.52 -1.55 -2.53
C ILE A 28 55.93 -0.95 -1.18
N LYS A 29 54.98 -0.45 -0.37
CA LYS A 29 54.81 -0.78 1.07
C LYS A 29 53.87 0.20 1.79
N ASP A 30 52.95 -0.40 2.53
CA ASP A 30 52.32 0.12 3.74
C ASP A 30 51.72 1.52 3.67
N SER A 31 50.47 1.58 3.22
CA SER A 31 49.55 2.58 3.73
C SER A 31 48.24 1.89 4.05
N VAL A 32 48.02 1.78 5.36
CA VAL A 32 46.75 1.54 6.02
C VAL A 32 45.64 2.11 5.15
N VAL A 33 44.85 1.23 4.53
CA VAL A 33 43.57 1.59 3.94
C VAL A 33 42.74 2.05 5.13
N THR A 34 42.77 3.35 5.41
CA THR A 34 41.72 4.01 6.14
C THR A 34 40.48 3.81 5.27
N LYS A 35 39.73 2.74 5.54
CA LYS A 35 38.32 2.65 5.21
C LYS A 35 37.72 3.92 5.80
N LYS A 36 37.55 4.95 4.96
CA LYS A 36 36.53 5.96 5.20
C LYS A 36 35.21 5.21 5.12
N THR A 37 34.83 4.58 6.23
CA THR A 37 33.42 4.42 6.58
C THR A 37 32.89 5.81 6.82
N ASN A 38 32.60 6.52 5.74
CA ASN A 38 31.55 7.53 5.75
C ASN A 38 30.25 6.73 5.79
N THR A 39 29.90 6.21 6.96
CA THR A 39 28.51 5.90 7.27
C THR A 39 27.81 7.24 7.38
N ASP A 40 27.32 7.72 6.24
CA ASP A 40 26.14 8.58 6.24
C ASP A 40 25.05 7.70 6.87
N ASP A 41 24.77 7.89 8.16
CA ASP A 41 23.74 7.17 8.94
C ASP A 41 22.30 7.49 8.47
N ASN A 42 22.16 8.09 7.29
CA ASN A 42 20.87 8.41 6.71
C ASN A 42 20.26 7.14 6.10
N PRO A 43 19.13 6.65 6.63
CA PRO A 43 18.47 5.48 6.07
C PRO A 43 18.04 5.74 4.62
N THR A 44 18.16 4.72 3.77
CA THR A 44 17.66 4.79 2.39
C THR A 44 16.15 4.99 2.40
N GLN A 45 15.59 5.57 1.34
CA GLN A 45 14.13 5.76 1.20
C GLN A 45 13.37 4.43 1.34
N GLU A 46 13.92 3.33 0.84
CA GLU A 46 13.37 1.98 1.00
C GLU A 46 13.32 1.55 2.47
N LYS A 47 14.36 1.86 3.26
CA LYS A 47 14.37 1.53 4.68
C LYS A 47 13.41 2.41 5.49
N ILE A 48 13.29 3.70 5.14
CA ILE A 48 12.28 4.59 5.74
C ILE A 48 10.88 4.04 5.46
N LEU A 49 10.62 3.66 4.21
CA LEU A 49 9.37 3.06 3.79
C LEU A 49 9.08 1.80 4.61
N GLU A 50 9.96 0.80 4.58
CA GLU A 50 9.81 -0.46 5.32
C GLU A 50 9.53 -0.23 6.81
N ASN A 51 10.24 0.71 7.44
CA ASN A 51 10.02 1.06 8.84
C ASN A 51 8.64 1.70 9.05
N GLU A 52 8.23 2.62 8.16
CA GLU A 52 6.91 3.25 8.24
C GLU A 52 5.79 2.23 8.01
N PHE A 53 5.98 1.24 7.15
CA PHE A 53 5.04 0.13 7.01
C PHE A 53 4.90 -0.67 8.31
N LYS A 54 6.03 -1.05 8.93
CA LYS A 54 6.02 -1.76 10.22
C LYS A 54 5.32 -0.94 11.31
N ASN A 55 5.58 0.38 11.34
CA ASN A 55 4.91 1.30 12.24
C ASN A 55 3.40 1.39 11.97
N PHE A 56 3.00 1.52 10.71
CA PHE A 56 1.61 1.55 10.29
C PHE A 56 0.84 0.29 10.73
N ILE A 57 1.42 -0.90 10.55
CA ILE A 57 0.81 -2.15 11.05
C ILE A 57 0.72 -2.17 12.57
N THR A 58 1.74 -1.66 13.26
CA THR A 58 1.71 -1.51 14.72
C THR A 58 0.57 -0.59 15.17
N VAL A 59 0.35 0.52 14.47
CA VAL A 59 -0.77 1.44 14.74
C VAL A 59 -2.10 0.73 14.57
N LEU A 60 -2.33 0.04 13.44
CA LEU A 60 -3.60 -0.65 13.20
C LEU A 60 -3.86 -1.78 14.19
N THR A 61 -2.85 -2.59 14.50
CA THR A 61 -2.98 -3.69 15.48
C THR A 61 -3.18 -3.23 16.92
N SER A 62 -2.76 -2.00 17.25
CA SER A 62 -2.89 -1.47 18.62
C SER A 62 -4.34 -1.18 19.04
N LYS A 63 -5.25 -1.01 18.07
CA LYS A 63 -6.64 -0.53 18.29
C LYS A 63 -6.72 0.79 19.09
N ASP A 64 -5.62 1.53 19.15
CA ASP A 64 -5.55 2.81 19.82
C ASP A 64 -6.15 3.89 18.91
N LYS A 65 -7.34 4.37 19.27
CA LYS A 65 -8.06 5.38 18.50
C LYS A 65 -7.25 6.66 18.26
N ASP A 66 -6.40 7.05 19.21
CA ASP A 66 -5.61 8.29 19.11
C ASP A 66 -4.40 8.13 18.20
N LYS A 67 -3.94 6.90 17.96
CA LYS A 67 -2.93 6.58 16.95
C LYS A 67 -3.56 6.38 15.58
N ILE A 68 -4.65 5.60 15.51
CA ILE A 68 -5.30 5.27 14.24
C ILE A 68 -5.86 6.53 13.56
N LYS A 69 -6.42 7.48 14.32
CA LYS A 69 -6.90 8.75 13.75
C LYS A 69 -5.81 9.53 13.01
N GLN A 70 -4.54 9.37 13.38
CA GLN A 70 -3.41 10.11 12.76
C GLN A 70 -3.11 9.65 11.33
N LEU A 71 -3.65 8.49 10.93
CA LEU A 71 -3.56 7.96 9.57
C LEU A 71 -4.47 8.71 8.59
N PHE A 72 -5.48 9.41 9.12
CA PHE A 72 -6.50 10.08 8.34
C PHE A 72 -6.31 11.60 8.36
N LYS A 73 -6.66 12.24 7.24
CA LYS A 73 -6.83 13.68 7.17
C LYS A 73 -8.32 13.99 7.33
N PHE A 74 -8.70 14.55 8.47
CA PHE A 74 -10.09 14.94 8.71
C PHE A 74 -10.39 16.32 8.12
N PRO A 75 -11.64 16.55 7.66
CA PRO A 75 -12.71 15.55 7.58
C PRO A 75 -12.50 14.57 6.40
N VAL A 76 -12.87 13.31 6.60
CA VAL A 76 -12.77 12.26 5.58
C VAL A 76 -14.06 12.27 4.77
N ALA A 77 -14.00 12.47 3.46
CA ALA A 77 -15.20 12.42 2.63
C ALA A 77 -15.79 11.00 2.60
N ASP A 78 -17.10 10.85 2.56
CA ASP A 78 -17.75 9.54 2.41
C ASP A 78 -17.45 8.91 1.03
N SER A 79 -17.33 9.74 -0.01
CA SER A 79 -17.03 9.35 -1.39
C SER A 79 -15.70 8.62 -1.57
N ILE A 80 -14.79 8.74 -0.61
CA ILE A 80 -13.52 7.99 -0.61
C ILE A 80 -13.64 6.64 0.13
N LEU A 81 -14.85 6.21 0.49
CA LEU A 81 -15.17 4.95 1.18
C LEU A 81 -16.25 4.20 0.39
N ASN A 82 -15.86 3.62 -0.75
CA ASN A 82 -16.82 3.06 -1.71
C ASN A 82 -17.42 1.70 -1.31
N ILE A 83 -17.10 1.16 -0.13
CA ILE A 83 -17.49 -0.22 0.19
C ILE A 83 -18.95 -0.34 0.62
N TYR A 84 -19.49 0.62 1.38
CA TYR A 84 -20.92 0.65 1.67
C TYR A 84 -21.38 2.07 2.02
N LEU A 85 -21.87 2.77 1.00
CA LEU A 85 -22.39 4.13 1.10
C LEU A 85 -23.40 4.27 2.25
N ASP A 86 -24.24 3.25 2.47
CA ASP A 86 -25.29 3.27 3.49
C ASP A 86 -24.77 3.54 4.91
N TYR A 87 -23.67 2.92 5.33
CA TYR A 87 -23.12 3.15 6.67
C TYR A 87 -22.35 4.47 6.75
N ALA A 88 -21.60 4.83 5.71
CA ALA A 88 -20.89 6.10 5.66
C ALA A 88 -21.87 7.27 5.82
N HIS A 89 -23.06 7.19 5.20
CA HIS A 89 -24.15 8.17 5.37
C HIS A 89 -24.72 8.26 6.79
N THR A 90 -24.66 7.18 7.60
CA THR A 90 -25.16 7.22 8.98
C THR A 90 -24.24 7.96 9.96
N ILE A 91 -22.97 8.10 9.60
CA ILE A 91 -21.96 8.74 10.46
C ILE A 91 -21.39 10.03 9.87
N SER A 92 -21.59 10.27 8.57
CA SER A 92 -21.25 11.53 7.93
C SER A 92 -22.20 12.64 8.36
N ASP A 93 -21.71 13.88 8.37
CA ASP A 93 -22.58 15.04 8.53
C ASP A 93 -23.45 15.29 7.28
N ALA A 94 -24.26 16.36 7.31
CA ALA A 94 -25.10 16.76 6.18
C ALA A 94 -24.33 17.13 4.89
N LYS A 95 -22.99 17.17 4.93
CA LYS A 95 -22.10 17.44 3.80
C LYS A 95 -21.42 16.17 3.28
N GLY A 96 -21.76 14.98 3.80
CA GLY A 96 -21.16 13.72 3.38
C GLY A 96 -19.71 13.58 3.84
N VAL A 97 -19.35 14.17 4.99
CA VAL A 97 -18.01 14.01 5.55
C VAL A 97 -18.03 13.47 6.98
N ILE A 98 -17.03 12.65 7.30
CA ILE A 98 -16.78 12.13 8.64
C ILE A 98 -15.76 13.05 9.30
N THR A 99 -16.19 13.79 10.33
CA THR A 99 -15.29 14.63 11.15
C THR A 99 -14.45 13.78 12.10
N GLU A 100 -13.37 14.35 12.66
CA GLU A 100 -12.58 13.65 13.69
C GLU A 100 -13.44 13.26 14.89
N GLU A 101 -14.35 14.14 15.32
CA GLU A 101 -15.27 13.87 16.42
C GLU A 101 -16.21 12.69 16.10
N ALA A 102 -16.80 12.66 14.90
CA ALA A 102 -17.67 11.57 14.46
C ALA A 102 -16.92 10.23 14.37
N PHE A 103 -15.68 10.26 13.88
CA PHE A 103 -14.78 9.11 13.86
C PHE A 103 -14.51 8.59 15.27
N LEU A 104 -14.10 9.45 16.19
CA LEU A 104 -13.78 9.05 17.57
C LEU A 104 -15.00 8.54 18.34
N LYS A 105 -16.17 9.16 18.12
CA LYS A 105 -17.44 8.76 18.74
C LYS A 105 -17.92 7.38 18.26
N ASN A 106 -17.64 7.04 17.00
CA ASN A 106 -18.09 5.80 16.36
C ASN A 106 -16.93 4.83 16.07
N PHE A 107 -15.81 4.98 16.76
CA PHE A 107 -14.53 4.36 16.41
C PHE A 107 -14.63 2.86 16.12
N ASP A 108 -15.20 2.06 17.03
CA ASP A 108 -15.30 0.61 16.86
C ASP A 108 -16.11 0.23 15.62
N LYS A 109 -17.18 0.95 15.36
CA LYS A 109 -18.02 0.69 14.19
C LYS A 109 -17.31 1.12 12.91
N VAL A 110 -16.59 2.24 12.92
CA VAL A 110 -15.76 2.67 11.78
C VAL A 110 -14.66 1.66 11.49
N CYS A 111 -13.93 1.20 12.51
CA CYS A 111 -12.88 0.19 12.34
C CYS A 111 -13.44 -1.14 11.79
N LYS A 112 -14.59 -1.58 12.30
CA LYS A 112 -15.28 -2.77 11.76
C LYS A 112 -15.69 -2.55 10.30
N PHE A 113 -16.27 -1.39 10.02
CA PHE A 113 -16.81 -1.07 8.70
C PHE A 113 -15.71 -0.93 7.64
N TRP A 114 -14.59 -0.30 8.01
CA TRP A 114 -13.42 -0.18 7.14
C TRP A 114 -12.61 -1.47 7.10
N MET A 115 -12.93 -2.49 7.90
CA MET A 115 -12.21 -3.75 7.99
C MET A 115 -10.76 -3.59 8.48
N VAL A 116 -10.55 -2.68 9.44
CA VAL A 116 -9.22 -2.41 10.03
C VAL A 116 -8.65 -3.66 10.71
N ASP A 117 -9.50 -4.48 11.33
CA ASP A 117 -9.08 -5.69 12.04
C ASP A 117 -8.63 -6.80 11.08
N GLU A 118 -9.39 -7.00 9.99
CA GLU A 118 -9.05 -7.93 8.92
C GLU A 118 -7.74 -7.52 8.27
N PHE A 119 -7.63 -6.23 7.92
CA PHE A 119 -6.40 -5.63 7.42
C PHE A 119 -5.22 -5.95 8.35
N ALA A 120 -5.30 -5.53 9.62
CA ALA A 120 -4.22 -5.69 10.59
C ALA A 120 -3.83 -7.16 10.82
N SER A 121 -4.78 -8.08 10.72
CA SER A 121 -4.54 -9.53 10.87
C SER A 121 -3.81 -10.10 9.66
N SER A 122 -4.19 -9.71 8.45
CA SER A 122 -3.57 -10.17 7.20
C SER A 122 -2.07 -9.83 7.10
N PHE A 123 -1.64 -8.74 7.72
CA PHE A 123 -0.22 -8.35 7.71
C PHE A 123 0.69 -9.22 8.56
N LYS A 124 0.16 -9.90 9.59
CA LYS A 124 0.97 -10.77 10.44
C LYS A 124 1.62 -11.91 9.66
N ALA A 125 1.02 -12.28 8.52
CA ALA A 125 1.50 -13.35 7.66
C ALA A 125 2.38 -12.86 6.50
N MET A 126 2.48 -11.55 6.26
CA MET A 126 3.28 -10.98 5.17
C MET A 126 4.74 -10.74 5.58
N GLN A 127 5.68 -11.11 4.72
CA GLN A 127 7.09 -10.77 4.87
C GLN A 127 7.39 -9.42 4.19
N LEU A 128 7.58 -8.37 4.98
CA LEU A 128 7.73 -6.98 4.49
C LEU A 128 9.16 -6.61 4.08
N ASP A 129 10.15 -7.44 4.40
CA ASP A 129 11.58 -7.13 4.18
C ASP A 129 11.97 -7.06 2.69
N SER A 130 11.02 -7.28 1.78
CA SER A 130 11.22 -7.19 0.33
C SER A 130 10.38 -6.11 -0.35
N LEU A 131 9.77 -5.21 0.44
CA LEU A 131 8.96 -4.13 -0.12
C LEU A 131 9.83 -3.16 -0.90
N SER A 132 9.56 -3.07 -2.20
CA SER A 132 10.28 -2.25 -3.16
C SER A 132 9.30 -1.72 -4.20
N GLN A 133 9.71 -0.67 -4.92
CA GLN A 133 8.89 -0.04 -5.94
C GLN A 133 8.43 -1.05 -7.00
N GLY A 134 7.11 -1.13 -7.22
CA GLY A 134 6.49 -1.93 -8.27
C GLY A 134 6.46 -3.44 -8.01
N LYS A 135 7.01 -3.93 -6.90
CA LYS A 135 6.93 -5.34 -6.52
C LYS A 135 5.70 -5.60 -5.67
N GLU A 136 4.90 -6.58 -6.08
CA GLU A 136 3.80 -7.09 -5.27
C GLU A 136 4.30 -8.10 -4.24
N ILE A 137 3.83 -7.92 -3.00
CA ILE A 137 3.88 -8.94 -1.95
C ILE A 137 2.47 -9.52 -1.87
N PHE A 138 2.30 -10.79 -2.24
CA PHE A 138 1.01 -11.48 -2.22
C PHE A 138 1.04 -12.58 -1.17
N TYR A 139 -0.03 -12.71 -0.41
CA TYR A 139 -0.23 -13.78 0.55
C TYR A 139 -1.64 -14.36 0.40
N GLU A 140 -1.72 -15.68 0.45
CA GLU A 140 -2.96 -16.44 0.47
C GLU A 140 -3.06 -17.19 1.79
N GLU A 141 -4.19 -17.06 2.50
CA GLU A 141 -4.46 -17.90 3.65
C GLU A 141 -4.58 -19.35 3.19
N PRO A 142 -3.89 -20.31 3.85
CA PRO A 142 -4.01 -21.72 3.50
C PRO A 142 -5.48 -22.16 3.52
N SER A 143 -5.99 -22.58 2.36
CA SER A 143 -7.31 -23.20 2.24
C SER A 143 -7.16 -24.70 2.00
N ASP A 144 -7.94 -25.51 2.72
CA ASP A 144 -8.03 -26.95 2.46
C ASP A 144 -9.11 -27.23 1.39
N LYS A 145 -9.28 -28.49 0.99
CA LYS A 145 -10.29 -28.87 -0.02
C LYS A 145 -11.74 -28.76 0.48
N ILE A 146 -11.94 -28.33 1.73
CA ILE A 146 -13.24 -28.29 2.43
C ILE A 146 -13.74 -26.84 2.53
N GLN A 147 -12.86 -25.85 2.57
CA GLN A 147 -13.26 -24.44 2.55
C GLN A 147 -13.65 -23.99 1.12
N PRO A 148 -14.86 -23.44 0.91
CA PRO A 148 -15.32 -23.00 -0.41
C PRO A 148 -14.66 -21.69 -0.86
N CYS A 149 -14.14 -20.92 0.09
CA CYS A 149 -13.47 -19.64 -0.12
C CYS A 149 -12.08 -19.67 0.49
N TYR A 150 -11.21 -18.82 -0.03
CA TYR A 150 -9.95 -18.48 0.64
C TYR A 150 -9.82 -16.96 0.73
N LYS A 151 -9.08 -16.51 1.74
CA LYS A 151 -8.73 -15.11 1.89
C LYS A 151 -7.36 -14.86 1.30
N HIS A 152 -7.19 -13.70 0.70
CA HIS A 152 -5.89 -13.25 0.26
C HIS A 152 -5.68 -11.81 0.62
N CYS A 153 -4.42 -11.42 0.64
CA CYS A 153 -4.03 -10.04 0.80
C CYS A 153 -2.81 -9.75 -0.08
N SER A 154 -2.71 -8.52 -0.57
CA SER A 154 -1.56 -8.10 -1.34
C SER A 154 -1.18 -6.66 -1.06
N LEU A 155 0.09 -6.37 -1.33
CA LEU A 155 0.70 -5.09 -1.08
C LEU A 155 1.57 -4.68 -2.26
N ILE A 156 1.29 -3.52 -2.83
CA ILE A 156 2.06 -2.94 -3.93
C ILE A 156 2.37 -1.49 -3.57
N PHE A 157 3.65 -1.12 -3.61
CA PHE A 157 4.06 0.28 -3.51
C PHE A 157 4.50 0.79 -4.88
N LYS A 158 3.80 1.81 -5.40
CA LYS A 158 4.08 2.38 -6.72
C LYS A 158 3.72 3.86 -6.75
N ASN A 159 4.59 4.70 -7.31
CA ASN A 159 4.36 6.14 -7.46
C ASN A 159 4.00 6.83 -6.13
N ASP A 160 4.69 6.45 -5.06
CA ASP A 160 4.44 6.92 -3.68
C ASP A 160 3.06 6.55 -3.11
N ILE A 161 2.35 5.62 -3.75
CA ILE A 161 1.08 5.08 -3.28
C ILE A 161 1.29 3.62 -2.88
N LEU A 162 0.95 3.35 -1.63
CA LEU A 162 0.70 2.01 -1.13
C LEU A 162 -0.72 1.62 -1.52
N HIS A 163 -0.82 0.56 -2.31
CA HIS A 163 -2.06 -0.19 -2.51
C HIS A 163 -2.00 -1.43 -1.63
N PHE A 164 -2.94 -1.51 -0.69
CA PHE A 164 -3.20 -2.76 0.01
C PHE A 164 -4.53 -3.31 -0.46
N THR A 165 -4.54 -4.60 -0.76
CA THR A 165 -5.72 -5.33 -1.15
C THR A 165 -5.98 -6.41 -0.10
N TYR A 166 -7.19 -6.50 0.41
CA TYR A 166 -7.71 -7.69 1.07
C TYR A 166 -8.85 -8.24 0.23
N GLY A 167 -8.93 -9.55 0.04
CA GLY A 167 -10.02 -10.13 -0.71
C GLY A 167 -10.37 -11.54 -0.30
N ILE A 168 -11.53 -11.96 -0.77
CA ILE A 168 -12.07 -13.30 -0.65
C ILE A 168 -12.34 -13.78 -2.07
N ASN A 169 -11.79 -14.94 -2.42
CA ASN A 169 -12.03 -15.58 -3.71
C ASN A 169 -12.54 -17.00 -3.49
N ARG A 170 -13.18 -17.56 -4.52
CA ARG A 170 -13.54 -18.96 -4.53
C ARG A 170 -12.30 -19.84 -4.50
N ASN A 171 -12.32 -20.86 -3.64
CA ASN A 171 -11.28 -21.88 -3.63
C ASN A 171 -11.43 -22.83 -4.83
N PRO A 172 -10.48 -22.84 -5.79
CA PRO A 172 -10.58 -23.72 -6.96
C PRO A 172 -10.43 -25.19 -6.60
N ASN A 173 -9.87 -25.51 -5.42
CA ASN A 173 -9.68 -26.86 -4.93
C ASN A 173 -10.84 -27.37 -4.07
N PHE A 174 -11.88 -26.56 -3.85
CA PHE A 174 -13.06 -26.95 -3.09
C PHE A 174 -13.78 -28.10 -3.80
N ASN A 175 -13.75 -29.28 -3.19
CA ASN A 175 -14.35 -30.47 -3.78
C ASN A 175 -15.83 -30.53 -3.39
N ASN A 176 -16.67 -29.84 -4.15
CA ASN A 176 -18.11 -29.91 -3.93
C ASN A 176 -18.65 -31.27 -4.38
N LYS A 177 -18.61 -32.27 -3.48
CA LYS A 177 -19.33 -33.54 -3.66
C LYS A 177 -20.84 -33.40 -3.39
N VAL A 178 -21.37 -32.20 -3.27
CA VAL A 178 -22.81 -31.96 -3.10
C VAL A 178 -23.50 -32.18 -4.45
N LYS A 179 -24.59 -32.94 -4.41
CA LYS A 179 -25.32 -33.40 -5.59
C LYS A 179 -25.97 -32.21 -6.29
N PRO A 180 -25.90 -32.12 -7.63
CA PRO A 180 -26.63 -31.10 -8.38
C PRO A 180 -28.13 -31.33 -8.19
N GLY A 181 -28.83 -30.37 -7.56
CA GLY A 181 -30.28 -30.51 -7.37
C GLY A 181 -30.95 -29.45 -6.49
N ASN A 182 -30.20 -28.74 -5.65
CA ASN A 182 -30.76 -27.73 -4.77
C ASN A 182 -30.09 -26.40 -5.13
N GLY A 183 -30.82 -25.47 -5.74
CA GLY A 183 -30.30 -24.20 -6.30
C GLY A 183 -29.69 -23.20 -5.30
N GLU A 184 -29.08 -23.66 -4.22
CA GLU A 184 -28.33 -22.88 -3.22
C GLU A 184 -26.81 -22.90 -3.48
N ASP A 185 -26.32 -23.72 -4.43
CA ASP A 185 -24.89 -23.99 -4.67
C ASP A 185 -24.15 -22.94 -5.53
N GLU A 186 -24.84 -21.94 -6.11
CA GLU A 186 -24.19 -20.96 -7.00
C GLU A 186 -23.49 -19.81 -6.26
N ASN A 187 -23.82 -19.54 -4.98
CA ASN A 187 -23.26 -18.43 -4.19
C ASN A 187 -22.56 -18.90 -2.90
N VAL A 188 -21.70 -19.92 -2.96
CA VAL A 188 -20.95 -20.37 -1.77
C VAL A 188 -19.82 -19.39 -1.39
N CYS A 189 -19.44 -18.49 -2.29
CA CYS A 189 -18.41 -17.49 -2.05
C CYS A 189 -18.81 -16.12 -2.61
N ASP A 190 -19.03 -15.17 -1.72
CA ASP A 190 -19.17 -13.76 -2.09
C ASP A 190 -17.76 -13.22 -2.36
N GLU A 191 -17.33 -13.31 -3.62
CA GLU A 191 -16.03 -12.80 -4.03
C GLU A 191 -15.99 -11.29 -3.81
N THR A 192 -14.96 -10.82 -3.12
CA THR A 192 -14.84 -9.40 -2.81
C THR A 192 -13.39 -9.00 -2.69
N SER A 193 -13.10 -7.75 -3.02
CA SER A 193 -11.80 -7.15 -2.91
C SER A 193 -11.94 -5.74 -2.37
N ILE A 194 -11.30 -5.49 -1.24
CA ILE A 194 -11.21 -4.20 -0.59
C ILE A 194 -9.80 -3.67 -0.79
N ILE A 195 -9.71 -2.50 -1.43
CA ILE A 195 -8.44 -1.84 -1.72
C ILE A 195 -8.33 -0.58 -0.88
N TRP A 196 -7.30 -0.48 -0.06
CA TRP A 196 -6.93 0.73 0.63
C TRP A 196 -5.73 1.39 -0.04
N GLU A 197 -5.83 2.69 -0.27
CA GLU A 197 -4.74 3.48 -0.82
C GLU A 197 -4.19 4.48 0.20
N PHE A 198 -2.88 4.45 0.42
CA PHE A 198 -2.16 5.39 1.27
C PHE A 198 -1.05 6.08 0.50
N LYS A 199 -0.94 7.40 0.63
CA LYS A 199 0.18 8.16 0.08
C LYS A 199 1.31 8.17 1.09
N PHE A 200 2.51 7.82 0.65
CA PHE A 200 3.73 8.06 1.40
C PHE A 200 4.22 9.48 1.09
N ASP A 201 4.33 10.34 2.11
CA ASP A 201 4.79 11.73 1.94
C ASP A 201 6.31 11.91 2.13
N GLY A 202 7.05 10.80 2.19
CA GLY A 202 8.47 10.77 2.54
C GLY A 202 8.73 10.52 4.03
N LYS A 203 7.69 10.61 4.87
CA LYS A 203 7.80 10.33 6.31
C LYS A 203 6.73 9.38 6.82
N LYS A 204 5.49 9.53 6.36
CA LYS A 204 4.36 8.75 6.85
C LYS A 204 3.40 8.33 5.75
N LEU A 205 2.66 7.27 6.03
CA LEU A 205 1.51 6.85 5.23
C LEU A 205 0.27 7.64 5.62
N VAL A 206 -0.42 8.20 4.63
CA VAL A 206 -1.66 8.98 4.82
C VAL A 206 -2.75 8.39 3.96
N PHE A 207 -3.91 8.12 4.57
CA PHE A 207 -5.07 7.59 3.88
C PHE A 207 -5.51 8.50 2.72
N ILE A 208 -5.74 7.90 1.56
CA ILE A 208 -6.29 8.56 0.36
C ILE A 208 -7.75 8.17 0.19
N ARG A 209 -8.00 6.85 0.06
CA ARG A 209 -9.31 6.28 -0.22
C ARG A 209 -9.34 4.78 0.01
N GLN A 210 -10.55 4.25 -0.03
CA GLN A 210 -10.89 2.85 0.05
C GLN A 210 -11.88 2.51 -1.07
N LEU A 211 -11.58 1.45 -1.80
CA LEU A 211 -12.37 0.96 -2.92
C LEU A 211 -12.84 -0.46 -2.63
N ALA A 212 -13.94 -0.84 -3.27
CA ALA A 212 -14.49 -2.17 -3.22
C ALA A 212 -14.74 -2.68 -4.64
N ALA A 213 -14.51 -3.97 -4.85
CA ALA A 213 -14.95 -4.71 -6.01
C ALA A 213 -15.52 -6.06 -5.53
N GLY A 214 -16.51 -6.58 -6.24
CA GLY A 214 -17.20 -7.83 -5.93
C GLY A 214 -18.26 -8.08 -6.99
#